data_AF-A0A9X0L4F0-F1
#
_entry.id   AF-A0A9X0L4F0-F1
#
_cell.length_a   1.000
_cell.length_b   1.000
_cell.length_c   1.000
_cell.angle_alpha   90.00
_cell.angle_beta   90.00
_cell.angle_gamma   90.00
#
_symmetry.space_group_name_H-M   'P 1'
#
loop_
_entity.id
_entity.type
_entity.pdbx_description
1 polymer ?
#
loop_
_entity_poly.entity_id
_entity_poly.type
_entity_poly.pdbx_seq_one_letter_code
_entity_poly.pdbx_strand_id
1 'polypeptide(L)'
;MASPISVRIDYGPGYLTVVLGCLATGEERWQRRFPAVLWEMLPPEDTADLLADAFFLEHPELADNALFRASFAANLQMALEHDSAQVNNS
;
A
#
# COMPACT_ATOMS: atom_id res chain seq x y z
N MET A 1 -12.65 -10.56 -15.04
CA MET A 1 -12.38 -9.09 -15.09
C MET A 1 -11.68 -8.73 -13.80
N ALA A 2 -10.46 -8.17 -13.85
CA ALA A 2 -9.79 -7.69 -12.65
C ALA A 2 -10.60 -6.51 -12.10
N SER A 3 -11.20 -6.66 -10.91
CA SER A 3 -11.85 -5.53 -10.26
C SER A 3 -10.79 -4.47 -9.96
N PRO A 4 -11.06 -3.18 -10.23
CA PRO A 4 -10.10 -2.13 -9.94
C PRO A 4 -9.77 -2.12 -8.44
N ILE A 5 -8.48 -2.00 -8.12
CA ILE A 5 -7.98 -2.06 -6.73
C ILE A 5 -8.01 -0.70 -6.06
N SER A 6 -8.36 -0.67 -4.78
CA SER A 6 -8.22 0.51 -3.91
C SER A 6 -7.12 0.21 -2.90
N VAL A 7 -6.20 1.14 -2.69
CA VAL A 7 -5.21 1.06 -1.62
C VAL A 7 -5.48 2.21 -0.65
N ARG A 8 -5.59 1.88 0.64
CA ARG A 8 -5.68 2.84 1.74
C ARG A 8 -4.56 2.55 2.73
N ILE A 9 -3.97 3.59 3.30
CA ILE A 9 -3.00 3.48 4.39
C ILE A 9 -3.62 4.12 5.63
N ASP A 10 -3.76 3.33 6.69
CA ASP A 10 -4.24 3.79 7.98
C ASP A 10 -3.08 3.86 8.98
N TYR A 11 -2.74 5.06 9.43
CA TYR A 11 -1.67 5.29 10.40
C TYR A 11 -2.17 5.12 11.84
N GLY A 12 -1.36 4.48 12.67
CA GLY A 12 -1.60 4.35 14.11
C GLY A 12 -0.31 4.55 14.91
N PRO A 13 -0.39 4.54 16.25
CA PRO A 13 0.78 4.79 17.09
C PRO A 13 1.86 3.71 16.89
N GLY A 14 2.93 4.07 16.17
CA GLY A 14 4.06 3.17 15.88
C GLY A 14 3.79 2.11 14.80
N TYR A 15 2.66 2.18 14.08
CA TYR A 15 2.35 1.27 12.98
C TYR A 15 1.62 1.97 11.80
N LEU A 16 1.64 1.37 10.61
CA LEU A 16 0.78 1.71 9.47
C LEU A 16 0.11 0.43 9.02
N THR A 17 -1.11 0.55 8.54
CA THR A 17 -1.88 -0.57 8.01
C THR A 17 -2.12 -0.30 6.54
N VAL A 18 -1.63 -1.18 5.67
CA VAL A 18 -2.01 -1.17 4.26
C VAL A 18 -3.28 -1.98 4.12
N VAL A 19 -4.30 -1.41 3.50
CA VAL A 19 -5.56 -2.07 3.17
C VAL A 19 -5.73 -2.08 1.67
N LEU A 20 -5.85 -3.28 1.10
CA LEU A 20 -6.21 -3.50 -0.30
C LEU A 20 -7.69 -3.84 -0.38
N GLY A 21 -8.45 -2.99 -1.07
CA GLY A 21 -9.87 -3.17 -1.31
C GLY A 21 -10.22 -3.26 -2.79
N CYS A 22 -11.50 -3.52 -3.05
CA CYS A 22 -12.08 -3.49 -4.38
C CYS A 22 -12.83 -2.17 -4.59
N LEU A 23 -12.37 -1.31 -5.51
CA LEU A 23 -13.00 -0.02 -5.81
C LEU A 23 -14.49 -0.14 -6.19
N ALA A 24 -14.86 -1.22 -6.87
CA ALA A 24 -16.23 -1.41 -7.35
C ALA A 24 -17.23 -1.82 -6.26
N THR A 25 -16.76 -2.41 -5.16
CA THR A 25 -17.62 -3.00 -4.12
C THR A 25 -17.40 -2.43 -2.73
N GLY A 26 -16.27 -1.76 -2.51
CA GLY A 26 -15.83 -1.33 -1.18
C GLY A 26 -15.32 -2.47 -0.28
N GLU A 27 -15.28 -3.71 -0.77
CA GLU A 27 -14.83 -4.86 0.01
C GLU A 27 -13.32 -4.80 0.29
N GLU A 28 -12.93 -4.95 1.55
CA GLU A 28 -11.54 -5.13 1.96
C GLU A 28 -11.12 -6.58 1.68
N ARG A 29 -10.09 -6.75 0.85
CA ARG A 29 -9.59 -8.07 0.40
C ARG A 29 -8.36 -8.52 1.15
N TRP A 30 -7.52 -7.56 1.57
CA TRP A 30 -6.30 -7.84 2.30
C TRP A 30 -5.95 -6.64 3.18
N GLN A 31 -5.38 -6.92 4.34
CA GLN A 31 -4.86 -5.90 5.23
C GLN A 31 -3.59 -6.40 5.93
N ARG A 32 -2.61 -5.52 6.08
CA ARG A 32 -1.37 -5.85 6.77
C ARG A 32 -0.83 -4.67 7.54
N ARG A 33 -0.40 -4.96 8.78
CA ARG A 33 0.27 -4.00 9.65
C ARG A 33 1.78 -4.07 9.47
N PHE A 34 2.39 -2.91 9.37
CA PHE A 34 3.83 -2.72 9.28
C PHE A 34 4.29 -1.85 10.46
N PRO A 35 5.51 -2.05 11.00
CA PRO A 35 6.06 -1.22 12.08
C PRO A 35 6.69 0.08 11.57
N ALA A 36 6.55 1.18 12.34
CA ALA A 36 6.90 2.55 11.93
C ALA A 36 8.30 2.79 11.41
N VAL A 37 9.25 1.99 11.90
CA VAL A 37 10.62 1.99 11.42
C VAL A 37 10.75 1.83 9.90
N LEU A 38 9.78 1.19 9.23
CA LEU A 38 9.85 0.93 7.78
C LEU A 38 9.57 2.17 6.92
N TRP A 39 8.64 3.06 7.31
CA TRP A 39 8.32 4.26 6.49
C TRP A 39 8.86 5.55 7.07
N GLU A 40 9.25 5.59 8.35
CA GLU A 40 9.86 6.80 8.93
C GLU A 40 11.30 7.02 8.46
N MET A 41 11.95 5.97 7.95
CA MET A 41 13.37 6.02 7.54
C MET A 41 13.58 5.97 6.01
N LEU A 42 12.52 5.79 5.23
CA LEU A 42 12.60 5.59 3.79
C LEU A 42 11.72 6.60 3.04
N PRO A 43 12.11 7.00 1.81
CA PRO A 43 11.24 7.80 0.97
C PRO A 43 9.98 7.00 0.59
N PRO A 44 8.90 7.69 0.16
CA PRO A 44 7.63 7.04 -0.22
C PRO A 44 7.77 5.96 -1.30
N GLU A 45 8.65 6.15 -2.28
CA GLU A 45 8.92 5.19 -3.36
C GLU A 45 9.50 3.87 -2.80
N ASP A 46 10.60 3.95 -2.05
CA ASP A 46 11.21 2.76 -1.42
C ASP A 46 10.26 2.08 -0.41
N THR A 47 9.46 2.88 0.31
CA THR A 47 8.43 2.35 1.22
C THR A 47 7.36 1.60 0.44
N ALA A 48 6.86 2.14 -0.68
CA ALA A 48 5.86 1.50 -1.51
C ALA A 48 6.36 0.15 -2.05
N ASP A 49 7.61 0.08 -2.50
CA ASP A 49 8.22 -1.15 -2.99
C ASP A 49 8.31 -2.22 -1.88
N LEU A 50 8.73 -1.86 -0.67
CA LEU A 50 8.77 -2.80 0.46
C LEU A 50 7.38 -3.31 0.86
N LEU A 51 6.38 -2.42 0.88
CA LEU A 51 5.01 -2.80 1.17
C LEU A 51 4.43 -3.71 0.08
N ALA A 52 4.79 -3.44 -1.19
CA ALA A 52 4.40 -4.26 -2.32
C ALA A 52 5.03 -5.66 -2.25
N ASP A 53 6.32 -5.76 -1.95
CA ASP A 53 7.02 -7.03 -1.79
C ASP A 53 6.42 -7.88 -0.67
N ALA A 54 6.04 -7.26 0.47
CA ALA A 54 5.37 -7.97 1.55
C ALA A 54 4.03 -8.59 1.13
N PHE A 55 3.26 -7.90 0.28
CA PHE A 55 2.04 -8.46 -0.30
C PHE A 55 2.35 -9.65 -1.22
N PHE A 56 3.35 -9.53 -2.11
CA PHE A 56 3.69 -10.59 -3.05
C PHE A 56 4.33 -11.82 -2.40
N LEU A 57 4.95 -11.66 -1.24
CA LEU A 57 5.38 -12.80 -0.41
C LEU A 57 4.19 -13.61 0.12
N GLU A 58 3.07 -12.96 0.43
CA GLU A 58 1.83 -13.63 0.87
C GLU A 58 1.00 -14.15 -0.32
N HIS A 59 1.13 -13.52 -1.49
CA HIS A 59 0.37 -13.82 -2.71
C HIS A 59 1.28 -14.02 -3.93
N PRO A 60 2.12 -15.08 -3.95
CA PRO A 60 3.09 -15.31 -5.03
C PRO A 60 2.44 -15.45 -6.40
N GLU A 61 1.19 -15.94 -6.47
CA GLU A 61 0.42 -16.06 -7.71
C GLU A 61 0.09 -14.71 -8.37
N LEU A 62 0.13 -13.62 -7.60
CA LEU A 62 -0.10 -12.26 -8.09
C LEU A 62 1.21 -11.54 -8.46
N ALA A 63 2.36 -12.07 -8.03
CA ALA A 63 3.68 -11.47 -8.29
C ALA A 63 4.05 -11.49 -9.78
N ASP A 64 3.60 -12.52 -10.51
CA ASP A 64 3.85 -12.68 -11.95
C ASP A 64 2.99 -11.75 -12.82
N ASN A 65 1.98 -11.11 -12.25
CA ASN A 65 1.11 -10.18 -12.96
C ASN A 65 1.72 -8.78 -12.99
N ALA A 66 2.54 -8.49 -14.02
CA ALA A 66 3.24 -7.22 -14.16
C ALA A 66 2.32 -5.98 -14.12
N LEU A 67 1.11 -6.07 -14.71
CA LEU A 67 0.14 -4.98 -14.69
C LEU A 67 -0.40 -4.72 -13.28
N PHE A 68 -0.72 -5.79 -12.56
CA PHE A 68 -1.15 -5.69 -11.17
C PHE A 68 -0.03 -5.14 -10.30
N ARG A 69 1.20 -5.63 -10.47
CA ARG A 69 2.38 -5.17 -9.72
C ARG A 69 2.64 -3.68 -9.90
N ALA A 70 2.71 -3.21 -11.14
CA ALA A 70 2.88 -1.79 -11.43
C ALA A 70 1.74 -0.93 -10.87
N SER A 71 0.49 -1.40 -11.03
CA SER A 71 -0.67 -0.68 -10.51
C SER A 71 -0.69 -0.62 -8.99
N PHE A 72 -0.33 -1.72 -8.31
CA PHE A 72 -0.34 -1.80 -6.86
C PHE A 72 0.75 -0.91 -6.25
N ALA A 73 1.98 -0.96 -6.76
CA ALA A 73 3.07 -0.09 -6.32
C ALA A 73 2.74 1.40 -6.53
N ALA A 74 2.18 1.77 -7.69
CA ALA A 74 1.77 3.15 -7.95
C ALA A 74 0.67 3.63 -6.99
N ASN A 75 -0.34 2.79 -6.69
CA ASN A 75 -1.38 3.14 -5.72
C ASN A 75 -0.83 3.26 -4.29
N LEU A 76 0.15 2.44 -3.90
CA LEU A 76 0.84 2.55 -2.62
C LEU A 76 1.61 3.87 -2.51
N GLN A 77 2.39 4.22 -3.53
CA GLN A 77 3.16 5.46 -3.56
C GLN A 77 2.24 6.69 -3.46
N MET A 78 1.17 6.73 -4.26
CA MET A 78 0.19 7.83 -4.20
C MET A 78 -0.45 7.94 -2.81
N ALA A 79 -0.77 6.81 -2.15
CA ALA A 79 -1.33 6.82 -0.80
C ALA A 79 -0.33 7.36 0.25
N LEU A 80 0.96 7.03 0.12
CA LEU A 80 2.03 7.53 1.01
C LEU A 80 2.31 9.03 0.80
N GLU A 81 2.29 9.50 -0.45
CA GLU A 81 2.52 10.91 -0.79
C GLU A 81 1.38 11.82 -0.33
N HIS A 82 0.13 11.37 -0.45
CA HIS A 82 -1.04 12.14 -0.03
C HIS A 82 -1.05 12.44 1.48
N ASP A 83 -0.57 11.53 2.32
CA ASP A 83 -0.53 11.72 3.78
C ASP A 83 0.68 12.55 4.23
N SER A 84 1.85 12.35 3.58
CA SER A 84 3.04 13.19 3.79
C SER A 84 2.75 14.68 3.55
N ALA A 85 1.83 14.98 2.63
CA ALA A 85 1.37 16.35 2.34
C ALA A 85 0.40 16.92 3.40
N GLN A 86 -0.31 16.08 4.17
CA GLN A 86 -1.17 16.51 5.28
C GLN A 86 -0.37 16.80 6.55
N VAL A 87 0.67 16.02 6.86
CA VAL A 87 1.53 16.25 8.04
C VAL A 87 2.29 17.58 7.96
N ASN A 88 2.66 18.04 6.75
CA ASN A 88 3.35 19.32 6.55
C ASN A 88 2.45 20.58 6.57
N ASN A 89 1.13 20.43 6.70
CA ASN A 89 0.18 21.55 6.74
C ASN A 89 -0.56 21.70 8.08
N SER A 90 -0.12 20.98 9.13
CA SER A 90 -0.68 21.05 10.49
C SER A 90 0.26 21.78 11.46
#